data_AF-A0A833S1N8-F1
#
_entry.id   AF-A0A833S1N8-F1
#
_cell.length_a   1.000
_cell.length_b   1.000
_cell.length_c   1.000
_cell.angle_alpha   90.00
_cell.angle_beta   90.00
_cell.angle_gamma   90.00
#
_symmetry.space_group_name_H-M   'P 1'
#
loop_
_entity.id
_entity.type
_entity.pdbx_description
1 polymer ?
#
loop_
_entity_poly.entity_id
_entity_poly.type
_entity_poly.pdbx_seq_one_letter_code
_entity_poly.pdbx_strand_id
1 'polypeptide(L)'
;MGVHGAGLTHFMFLPDNAVHIQVAPLGKPSSREYYGLPAIDRNLRYIQYNISEEESTLSEKYPRDHPVFTDPDSIFRQGYAVSFRIYLVEQNIKLNIARFRPVLVRALELLRK
;
A
#
# COMPACT_ATOMS: atom_id res chain seq x y z
N MET A 1 5.29 -2.94 9.99
CA MET A 1 5.05 -2.16 8.76
C MET A 1 5.36 -3.06 7.59
N GLY A 2 4.49 -3.11 6.58
CA GLY A 2 4.70 -3.92 5.39
C GLY A 2 4.45 -3.14 4.11
N VAL A 3 5.20 -3.47 3.07
CA VAL A 3 4.90 -3.11 1.68
C VAL A 3 4.15 -4.30 1.05
N HIS A 4 3.27 -4.03 0.08
CA HIS A 4 2.52 -5.07 -0.60
C HIS A 4 3.43 -6.20 -1.13
N GLY A 5 3.03 -7.46 -0.91
CA GLY A 5 3.85 -8.66 -1.15
C GLY A 5 4.46 -9.28 0.12
N ALA A 6 4.68 -8.50 1.19
CA ALA A 6 5.19 -9.00 2.48
C ALA A 6 4.10 -9.15 3.57
N GLY A 7 2.84 -8.78 3.26
CA GLY A 7 1.88 -8.31 4.25
C GLY A 7 1.05 -9.37 4.99
N LEU A 8 0.73 -10.53 4.39
CA LEU A 8 -0.14 -11.52 5.07
C LEU A 8 0.58 -12.22 6.22
N THR A 9 1.87 -12.51 6.05
CA THR A 9 2.65 -13.23 7.07
C THR A 9 2.92 -12.36 8.29
N HIS A 10 3.14 -11.05 8.12
CA HIS A 10 3.61 -10.20 9.21
C HIS A 10 2.57 -9.98 10.32
N PHE A 11 1.30 -9.74 9.99
CA PHE A 11 0.30 -9.48 11.01
C PHE A 11 -0.10 -10.73 11.82
N MET A 12 0.15 -11.93 11.29
CA MET A 12 -0.12 -13.18 12.01
C MET A 12 0.72 -13.33 13.29
N PHE A 13 1.85 -12.64 13.37
CA PHE A 13 2.80 -12.66 14.48
C PHE A 13 2.80 -11.38 15.33
N LEU A 14 1.93 -10.42 15.02
CA LEU A 14 1.83 -9.21 15.84
C LEU A 14 0.98 -9.48 17.08
N PRO A 15 1.36 -8.92 18.25
CA PRO A 15 0.53 -9.02 19.44
C PRO A 15 -0.75 -8.19 19.29
N ASP A 16 -1.76 -8.51 20.10
CA ASP A 16 -2.99 -7.73 20.22
C ASP A 16 -2.71 -6.23 20.36
N ASN A 17 -3.57 -5.44 19.73
CA ASN A 17 -3.45 -3.98 19.66
C ASN A 17 -2.19 -3.48 18.94
N ALA A 18 -1.34 -4.32 18.34
CA ALA A 18 -0.23 -3.78 17.55
C ALA A 18 -0.75 -2.90 16.39
N VAL A 19 0.06 -1.93 15.99
CA VAL A 19 -0.27 -1.04 14.87
C VAL A 19 0.28 -1.63 13.56
N HIS A 20 -0.62 -1.98 12.66
CA HIS A 20 -0.28 -2.47 11.32
C HIS A 20 -0.36 -1.32 10.31
N ILE A 21 0.80 -0.86 9.83
CA ILE A 21 0.89 0.14 8.76
C ILE A 21 1.13 -0.59 7.43
N GLN A 22 0.21 -0.42 6.49
CA GLN A 22 0.31 -0.90 5.12
C GLN A 22 0.65 0.24 4.18
N VAL A 23 1.79 0.13 3.48
CA VAL A 23 2.11 1.00 2.34
C VAL A 23 1.47 0.40 1.09
N ALA A 24 0.49 1.10 0.51
CA ALA A 24 -0.29 0.64 -0.62
C ALA A 24 0.30 1.17 -1.94
N PRO A 25 0.62 0.29 -2.90
CA PRO A 25 1.12 0.69 -4.22
C PRO A 25 0.02 1.36 -5.05
N LEU A 26 0.42 2.03 -6.13
CA LEU A 26 -0.53 2.55 -7.13
C LEU A 26 -1.34 1.43 -7.77
N GLY A 27 -2.49 1.81 -8.31
CA GLY A 27 -3.33 0.93 -9.12
C GLY A 27 -3.82 -0.28 -8.33
N LYS A 28 -4.20 -0.13 -7.07
CA LYS A 28 -4.70 -1.26 -6.27
C LYS A 28 -5.96 -0.92 -5.47
N PRO A 29 -7.15 -1.23 -5.99
CA PRO A 29 -8.40 -0.92 -5.31
C PRO A 29 -8.62 -1.78 -4.04
N SER A 30 -8.00 -2.96 -3.94
CA SER A 30 -8.37 -3.96 -2.91
C SER A 30 -7.38 -4.13 -1.73
N SER A 31 -6.46 -3.19 -1.50
CA SER A 31 -5.44 -3.38 -0.46
C SER A 31 -6.02 -3.43 0.96
N ARG A 32 -7.15 -2.78 1.21
CA ARG A 32 -7.80 -2.79 2.52
C ARG A 32 -8.49 -4.12 2.81
N GLU A 33 -9.09 -4.73 1.81
CA GLU A 33 -9.83 -5.99 1.90
C GLU A 33 -8.86 -7.14 2.21
N TYR A 34 -7.69 -7.14 1.59
CA TYR A 34 -6.69 -8.20 1.78
C TYR A 34 -5.80 -8.03 3.03
N TYR A 35 -5.62 -6.80 3.54
CA TYR A 35 -4.65 -6.52 4.62
C TYR A 35 -5.23 -5.74 5.79
N GLY A 36 -6.25 -4.92 5.55
CA GLY A 36 -6.91 -4.11 6.57
C GLY A 36 -7.96 -4.91 7.34
N LEU A 37 -8.92 -5.52 6.65
CA LEU A 37 -9.97 -6.32 7.30
C LEU A 37 -9.38 -7.48 8.12
N PRO A 38 -8.44 -8.30 7.59
CA PRO A 38 -7.85 -9.38 8.39
C PRO A 38 -7.04 -8.88 9.60
N ALA A 39 -6.41 -7.71 9.49
CA ALA A 39 -5.69 -7.10 10.62
C ALA A 39 -6.68 -6.64 11.71
N ILE A 40 -7.80 -6.04 11.33
CA ILE A 40 -8.86 -5.63 12.26
C ILE A 40 -9.47 -6.86 12.95
N ASP A 41 -9.75 -7.92 12.20
CA ASP A 41 -10.28 -9.19 12.75
C ASP A 41 -9.31 -9.85 13.74
N ARG A 42 -8.01 -9.58 13.63
CA ARG A 42 -6.95 -10.00 14.55
C ARG A 42 -6.66 -8.99 15.67
N ASN A 43 -7.60 -8.08 15.94
CA ASN A 43 -7.48 -7.06 16.99
C ASN A 43 -6.26 -6.12 16.81
N LEU A 44 -5.88 -5.84 15.56
CA LEU A 44 -4.81 -4.91 15.23
C LEU A 44 -5.36 -3.54 14.85
N ARG A 45 -4.56 -2.52 15.12
CA ARG A 45 -4.86 -1.14 14.74
C ARG A 45 -4.30 -0.86 13.35
N TYR A 46 -5.17 -0.74 12.36
CA TYR A 46 -4.77 -0.61 10.95
C TYR A 46 -4.59 0.85 10.52
N ILE A 47 -3.50 1.13 9.79
CA ILE A 47 -3.30 2.38 9.05
C ILE A 47 -2.89 2.03 7.62
N GLN A 48 -3.56 2.63 6.64
CA GLN A 48 -3.15 2.58 5.24
C GLN A 48 -2.47 3.87 4.84
N TYR A 49 -1.31 3.76 4.18
CA TYR A 49 -0.66 4.86 3.50
C TYR A 49 -0.69 4.61 1.99
N ASN A 50 -1.42 5.46 1.26
CA ASN A 50 -1.42 5.44 -0.20
C ASN A 50 -0.25 6.29 -0.70
N ILE A 51 0.62 5.69 -1.49
CA ILE A 51 1.73 6.41 -2.10
C ILE A 51 1.23 7.41 -3.14
N SER A 52 2.02 8.44 -3.44
CA SER A 52 1.80 9.27 -4.62
C SER A 52 2.51 8.70 -5.86
N GLU A 53 2.24 9.30 -7.02
CA GLU A 53 2.91 8.98 -8.28
C GLU A 53 4.42 9.17 -8.17
N GLU A 54 4.87 10.22 -7.49
CA GLU A 54 6.29 10.55 -7.31
C GLU A 54 7.03 9.57 -6.40
N GLU A 55 6.30 8.86 -5.55
CA GLU A 55 6.87 7.80 -4.70
C GLU A 55 6.93 6.45 -5.44
N SER A 56 6.44 6.36 -6.68
CA SER A 56 6.49 5.15 -7.49
C SER A 56 7.53 5.28 -8.60
N THR A 57 8.33 4.24 -8.80
CA THR A 57 9.24 4.17 -9.97
C THR A 57 8.49 4.07 -11.30
N LEU A 58 7.17 3.90 -11.29
CA LEU A 58 6.37 4.00 -12.52
C LEU A 58 6.44 5.40 -13.12
N SER A 59 6.65 6.45 -12.31
CA SER A 59 6.81 7.84 -12.79
C SER A 59 8.07 8.03 -13.66
N GLU A 60 9.02 7.11 -13.59
CA GLU A 60 10.23 7.08 -14.43
C GLU A 60 10.01 6.33 -15.75
N LYS A 61 8.95 5.51 -15.83
CA LYS A 61 8.65 4.61 -16.95
C LYS A 61 7.51 5.09 -17.83
N TYR A 62 6.56 5.82 -17.26
CA TYR A 62 5.34 6.25 -17.93
C TYR A 62 5.19 7.77 -17.85
N PRO A 63 4.68 8.41 -18.91
CA PRO A 63 4.33 9.82 -18.84
C PRO A 63 3.14 10.03 -17.87
N ARG A 64 3.00 11.23 -17.31
CA ARG A 64 2.01 11.51 -16.25
C ARG A 64 0.55 11.36 -16.69
N ASP A 65 0.29 11.55 -17.98
CA ASP A 65 -1.04 11.38 -18.59
C ASP A 65 -1.35 9.92 -18.94
N HIS A 66 -0.39 9.00 -18.77
CA HIS A 66 -0.58 7.58 -19.08
C HIS A 66 -1.67 6.93 -18.21
N PRO A 67 -2.48 6.01 -18.74
CA PRO A 67 -3.55 5.33 -17.99
C PRO A 67 -3.10 4.58 -16.73
N VAL A 68 -1.80 4.27 -16.62
CA VAL A 68 -1.23 3.71 -15.38
C VAL A 68 -1.50 4.60 -14.15
N PHE A 69 -1.61 5.91 -14.36
CA PHE A 69 -1.94 6.90 -13.32
C PHE A 69 -3.39 7.38 -13.45
N THR A 70 -3.83 7.70 -14.66
CA THR A 70 -5.09 8.43 -14.91
C THR A 70 -6.32 7.54 -15.04
N ASP A 71 -6.16 6.28 -15.49
CA ASP A 71 -7.23 5.28 -15.58
C ASP A 71 -6.69 3.87 -15.25
N PRO A 72 -6.33 3.59 -13.98
CA PRO A 72 -5.83 2.28 -13.57
C PRO A 72 -6.82 1.15 -13.88
N ASP A 73 -8.13 1.43 -13.89
CA ASP A 73 -9.16 0.45 -14.23
C ASP A 73 -9.02 -0.04 -15.67
N SER A 74 -8.60 0.81 -16.60
CA SER A 74 -8.26 0.36 -17.97
C SER A 74 -7.10 -0.63 -17.99
N ILE A 75 -6.10 -0.46 -17.11
CA ILE A 75 -4.99 -1.40 -16.99
C ILE A 75 -5.50 -2.73 -16.42
N PHE A 76 -6.41 -2.70 -15.44
CA PHE A 76 -7.05 -3.91 -14.93
C PHE A 76 -7.90 -4.63 -15.98
N ARG A 77 -8.62 -3.89 -16.85
CA ARG A 77 -9.40 -4.46 -17.95
C ARG A 77 -8.55 -5.19 -18.99
N GLN A 78 -7.24 -4.90 -19.07
CA GLN A 78 -6.30 -5.64 -19.93
C GLN A 78 -5.93 -7.02 -19.38
N GLY A 79 -6.39 -7.36 -18.17
CA GLY A 79 -6.25 -8.67 -17.56
C GLY A 79 -5.24 -8.70 -16.41
N TYR A 80 -5.40 -9.69 -15.54
CA TYR A 80 -4.64 -9.83 -14.30
C TYR A 80 -3.12 -9.84 -14.51
N ALA A 81 -2.62 -10.53 -15.53
CA ALA A 81 -1.18 -10.62 -15.79
C ALA A 81 -0.56 -9.24 -16.07
N VAL A 82 -1.28 -8.36 -16.77
CA VAL A 82 -0.80 -7.02 -17.11
C VAL A 82 -0.78 -6.13 -15.88
N SER A 83 -1.89 -6.06 -15.14
CA SER A 83 -1.97 -5.23 -13.93
C SER A 83 -1.03 -5.72 -12.83
N PHE A 84 -0.90 -7.04 -12.66
CA PHE A 84 0.04 -7.66 -11.72
C PHE A 84 1.49 -7.29 -12.05
N ARG A 85 1.90 -7.45 -13.32
CA ARG A 85 3.25 -7.10 -13.76
C ARG A 85 3.55 -5.63 -13.48
N ILE A 86 2.67 -4.71 -13.91
CA ILE A 86 2.91 -3.26 -13.79
C ILE A 86 2.94 -2.84 -12.32
N TYR A 87 1.87 -3.12 -11.56
CA TYR A 87 1.70 -2.54 -10.23
C TYR A 87 2.36 -3.34 -9.11
N LEU A 88 2.62 -4.63 -9.29
CA LEU A 88 3.17 -5.49 -8.22
C LEU A 88 4.58 -5.99 -8.48
N VAL A 89 5.03 -6.06 -9.73
CA VAL A 89 6.38 -6.55 -10.08
C VAL A 89 7.31 -5.40 -10.48
N GLU A 90 6.86 -4.53 -11.37
CA GLU A 90 7.69 -3.49 -11.98
C GLU A 90 7.75 -2.18 -11.18
N GLN A 91 6.82 -2.00 -10.25
CA GLN A 91 6.72 -0.85 -9.36
C GLN A 91 7.56 -1.06 -8.10
N ASN A 92 8.52 -0.16 -7.87
CA ASN A 92 9.17 0.02 -6.59
C ASN A 92 8.70 1.33 -5.93
N ILE A 93 8.80 1.38 -4.60
CA ILE A 93 8.36 2.52 -3.81
C ILE A 93 9.56 3.27 -3.24
N LYS A 94 9.67 4.56 -3.55
CA LYS A 94 10.61 5.52 -2.96
C LYS A 94 9.85 6.40 -1.99
N LEU A 95 9.76 5.96 -0.73
CA LEU A 95 8.91 6.60 0.28
C LEU A 95 9.39 8.03 0.61
N ASN A 96 8.48 9.00 0.50
CA ASN A 96 8.70 10.37 0.90
C ASN A 96 8.48 10.51 2.41
N ILE A 97 9.58 10.61 3.16
CA ILE A 97 9.55 10.67 4.63
C ILE A 97 8.75 11.87 5.16
N ALA A 98 8.75 13.02 4.46
CA ALA A 98 7.98 14.18 4.89
C ALA A 98 6.47 13.92 4.82
N ARG A 99 5.99 13.27 3.74
CA ARG A 99 4.58 12.85 3.60
C ARG A 99 4.22 11.68 4.51
N PHE A 100 5.18 10.81 4.82
CA PHE A 100 4.95 9.63 5.65
C PHE A 100 4.99 9.92 7.16
N ARG A 101 5.67 10.98 7.59
CA ARG A 101 5.81 11.35 9.01
C ARG A 101 4.48 11.41 9.79
N PRO A 102 3.39 12.00 9.27
CA PRO A 102 2.10 12.01 9.99
C PRO A 102 1.53 10.62 10.27
N VAL A 103 1.80 9.64 9.39
CA VAL A 103 1.40 8.23 9.60
C VAL A 103 2.13 7.63 10.80
N LEU A 104 3.43 7.91 10.93
CA LEU A 104 4.23 7.44 12.07
C LEU A 104 3.79 8.09 13.39
N VAL A 105 3.48 9.39 13.38
CA VAL A 105 2.92 10.08 14.57
C VAL A 105 1.60 9.43 14.97
N ARG A 106 0.70 9.19 14.00
CA ARG A 106 -0.56 8.52 14.27
C ARG A 106 -0.36 7.10 14.82
N ALA A 107 0.59 6.35 14.29
CA ALA A 107 0.92 5.03 14.81
C ALA A 107 1.38 5.08 16.27
N LEU A 108 2.21 6.06 16.63
CA LEU A 108 2.68 6.26 18.00
C LEU A 108 1.53 6.62 18.96
N GLU A 109 0.59 7.46 18.52
CA GLU A 109 -0.61 7.79 19.29
C GLU A 109 -1.48 6.55 19.55
N LEU A 110 -1.63 5.69 18.54
CA LEU A 110 -2.39 4.46 18.66
C LEU A 110 -1.69 3.50 19.63
N LEU A 111 -0.36 3.37 19.59
CA LEU A 111 0.40 2.52 20.51
C LEU A 111 0.28 2.93 21.99
N ARG A 112 0.02 4.20 22.28
CA ARG A 112 -0.10 4.74 23.64
C ARG A 112 -1.50 4.62 24.24
N LYS A 113 -2.45 4.07 23.48
CA LYS A 113 -3.80 3.73 23.92
C LYS A 113 -3.92 2.24 24.18
#